data_AF-A0A2V9PAW9-F1
#
_entry.id   AF-A0A2V9PAW9-F1
#
_cell.length_a   1.000
_cell.length_b   1.000
_cell.length_c   1.000
_cell.angle_alpha   90.00
_cell.angle_beta   90.00
_cell.angle_gamma   90.00
#
_symmetry.space_group_name_H-M   'P 1'
#
loop_
_entity.id
_entity.type
_entity.pdbx_description
1 polymer ?
#
loop_
_entity_poly.entity_id
_entity_poly.type
_entity_poly.pdbx_seq_one_letter_code
_entity_poly.pdbx_strand_id
1 'polypeptide(L)'
;MQVSPASNQSVRKQVYQDALFEVDQTRLRPKLEAALKAVEDRLCEVRSDPTDRCELRDLEHARRTIVFLGNHELQTQETVR
;
A
#
# COMPACT_ATOMS: atom_id res chain seq x y z
N MET A 1 -20.17 16.09 19.76
CA MET A 1 -20.44 16.48 18.36
C MET A 1 -20.87 15.23 17.61
N GLN A 2 -22.10 15.19 17.10
CA GLN A 2 -22.68 14.03 16.44
C GLN A 2 -22.33 14.13 14.95
N VAL A 3 -21.40 13.30 14.48
CA VAL A 3 -20.91 13.34 13.09
C VAL A 3 -21.94 12.63 12.20
N SER A 4 -22.65 13.41 11.40
CA SER A 4 -23.67 12.90 10.48
C SER A 4 -23.11 11.83 9.52
N PRO A 5 -23.83 10.74 9.25
CA PRO A 5 -23.36 9.65 8.36
C PRO A 5 -22.97 10.13 6.95
N ALA A 6 -23.65 11.15 6.43
CA ALA A 6 -23.36 11.75 5.13
C ALA A 6 -21.99 12.46 5.09
N SER A 7 -21.55 13.05 6.21
CA SER A 7 -20.23 13.67 6.35
C SER A 7 -19.12 12.61 6.31
N ASN A 8 -19.35 11.43 6.90
CA ASN A 8 -18.38 10.34 6.85
C ASN A 8 -18.18 9.79 5.44
N GLN A 9 -19.22 9.81 4.60
CA GLN A 9 -19.12 9.35 3.22
C GLN A 9 -18.31 10.32 2.34
N SER A 10 -18.50 11.63 2.53
CA SER A 10 -17.71 12.65 1.82
C SER A 10 -16.24 12.65 2.26
N VAL A 11 -15.98 12.49 3.56
CA VAL A 11 -14.62 12.37 4.09
C VAL A 11 -13.92 11.14 3.54
N ARG A 12 -14.58 9.98 3.50
CA ARG A 12 -14.00 8.76 2.90
C ARG A 12 -13.68 8.92 1.42
N LYS A 13 -14.56 9.59 0.67
CA LYS A 13 -14.35 9.86 -0.76
C LYS A 13 -13.16 10.79 -0.99
N GLN A 14 -13.01 11.83 -0.16
CA GLN A 14 -11.88 12.75 -0.23
C GLN A 14 -10.57 12.03 0.09
N VAL A 15 -10.51 11.26 1.19
CA VAL A 15 -9.32 10.48 1.56
C VAL A 15 -8.95 9.47 0.47
N TYR A 16 -9.94 8.85 -0.18
CA TYR A 16 -9.70 7.94 -1.30
C TYR A 16 -9.13 8.66 -2.54
N GLN A 17 -9.66 9.83 -2.88
CA GLN A 17 -9.11 10.65 -3.97
C GLN A 17 -7.69 11.13 -3.63
N ASP A 18 -7.47 11.63 -2.43
CA ASP A 18 -6.15 12.09 -1.99
C ASP A 18 -5.14 10.94 -1.99
N ALA A 19 -5.56 9.71 -1.66
CA ALA A 19 -4.71 8.52 -1.76
C ALA A 19 -4.38 8.13 -3.21
N LEU A 20 -5.35 8.24 -4.13
CA LEU A 20 -5.15 7.95 -5.55
C LEU A 20 -4.27 8.97 -6.27
N PHE A 21 -4.35 10.24 -5.86
CA PHE A 21 -3.60 11.35 -6.45
C PHE A 21 -2.40 11.79 -5.60
N GLU A 22 -2.01 11.01 -4.59
CA GLU A 22 -0.83 11.33 -3.79
C GLU A 22 0.43 11.20 -4.65
N VAL A 23 0.91 12.35 -5.11
CA VAL A 23 2.15 12.51 -5.87
C VAL A 23 3.32 12.95 -4.97
N ASP A 24 3.09 13.15 -3.68
CA ASP A 24 4.14 13.48 -2.71
C ASP A 24 5.01 12.25 -2.44
N GLN A 25 6.17 12.22 -3.09
CA GLN A 25 7.19 11.18 -2.93
C GLN A 25 7.65 11.01 -1.47
N THR A 26 7.57 12.06 -0.64
CA THR A 26 7.93 11.97 0.77
C THR A 26 6.93 11.13 1.58
N ARG A 27 5.68 11.05 1.11
CA ARG A 27 4.61 10.23 1.70
C ARG A 27 4.50 8.86 1.05
N LEU A 28 5.11 8.66 -0.12
CA LEU A 28 5.13 7.38 -0.81
C LEU A 28 5.99 6.34 -0.08
N ARG A 29 7.20 6.71 0.37
CA ARG A 29 8.08 5.77 1.08
C ARG A 29 7.43 5.16 2.33
N PRO A 30 6.85 5.94 3.27
CA PRO A 30 6.12 5.38 4.40
C PRO A 30 4.91 4.52 4.00
N LYS A 31 4.20 4.88 2.90
CA LYS A 31 3.08 4.07 2.37
C LYS A 31 3.56 2.72 1.83
N LEU A 32 4.67 2.69 1.10
CA LEU A 32 5.26 1.45 0.58
C LEU A 32 5.78 0.57 1.72
N GLU A 33 6.42 1.14 2.73
CA GLU A 33 6.85 0.41 3.93
C GLU A 33 5.67 -0.22 4.68
N ALA A 34 4.61 0.56 4.92
CA ALA A 34 3.40 0.06 5.57
C ALA A 34 2.70 -1.03 4.74
N ALA A 35 2.62 -0.86 3.42
CA ALA A 35 2.04 -1.84 2.52
C ALA A 35 2.88 -3.14 2.48
N LEU A 36 4.21 -3.02 2.41
CA LEU A 36 5.11 -4.17 2.45
C LEU A 36 4.94 -4.96 3.75
N LYS A 37 4.92 -4.26 4.88
CA LYS A 37 4.73 -4.88 6.19
C LYS A 37 3.42 -5.65 6.28
N ALA A 38 2.30 -5.06 5.83
CA ALA A 38 1.00 -5.73 5.82
C ALA A 38 0.99 -7.00 4.94
N VAL A 39 1.64 -6.96 3.77
CA VAL A 39 1.76 -8.12 2.88
C VAL A 39 2.64 -9.21 3.51
N GLU A 40 3.74 -8.85 4.16
CA GLU A 40 4.63 -9.81 4.83
C GLU A 40 3.98 -10.47 6.03
N ASP A 41 3.21 -9.73 6.83
CA ASP A 41 2.44 -10.26 7.95
C ASP A 41 1.41 -11.27 7.45
N ARG A 42 0.66 -10.94 6.40
CA ARG A 42 -0.32 -11.86 5.81
C ARG A 42 0.34 -13.09 5.17
N LEU A 43 1.49 -12.95 4.52
CA LEU A 43 2.28 -14.08 4.02
C LEU A 43 2.71 -15.02 5.15
N CYS A 44 3.05 -14.49 6.32
CA CYS A 44 3.43 -15.29 7.48
C CYS A 44 2.25 -16.12 8.01
N GLU A 45 1.07 -15.51 8.09
CA GLU A 45 -0.17 -16.19 8.46
C GLU A 45 -0.53 -17.29 7.46
N VAL A 46 -0.61 -16.97 6.16
CA VAL A 46 -1.08 -17.89 5.11
C VAL A 46 -0.08 -19.03 4.84
N ARG A 47 1.22 -18.82 5.05
CA ARG A 47 2.22 -19.91 4.94
C ARG A 47 2.07 -20.96 6.03
N SER A 48 1.47 -20.58 7.17
CA SER A 48 1.26 -21.48 8.30
C SER A 48 0.05 -22.41 8.09
N ASP A 49 -0.90 -22.02 7.23
CA ASP A 49 -2.02 -22.85 6.76
C ASP A 49 -2.40 -22.46 5.31
N PRO A 50 -1.83 -23.14 4.28
CA PRO A 50 -2.01 -22.78 2.87
C PRO A 50 -3.34 -23.31 2.32
N THR A 51 -4.44 -22.93 2.96
CA THR A 51 -5.79 -23.29 2.51
C THR A 51 -6.12 -22.63 1.17
N ASP A 52 -5.55 -21.43 0.90
CA ASP A 52 -5.74 -20.70 -0.35
C ASP A 52 -4.40 -20.43 -1.07
N ARG A 53 -4.13 -21.22 -2.12
CA ARG A 53 -2.94 -21.07 -2.97
C ARG A 53 -3.01 -19.85 -3.88
N CYS A 54 -4.20 -19.34 -4.18
CA CYS A 54 -4.37 -18.13 -4.98
C CYS A 54 -3.97 -16.91 -4.16
N GLU A 55 -4.41 -16.84 -2.90
CA GLU A 55 -4.01 -15.77 -1.98
C GLU A 55 -2.49 -15.71 -1.83
N LEU A 56 -1.82 -16.85 -1.66
CA LEU A 56 -0.35 -16.91 -1.56
C LEU A 56 0.34 -16.31 -2.80
N ARG A 57 -0.13 -16.68 -4.00
CA ARG A 57 0.44 -16.17 -5.26
C ARG A 57 0.26 -14.66 -5.38
N ASP A 58 -0.92 -14.16 -5.03
CA ASP A 58 -1.24 -12.74 -5.13
C ASP A 58 -0.43 -11.91 -4.13
N LEU A 59 -0.25 -12.42 -2.91
CA LEU A 59 0.60 -11.80 -1.90
C LEU A 59 2.08 -11.78 -2.30
N GLU A 60 2.60 -12.87 -2.88
CA GLU A 60 3.98 -12.90 -3.38
C GLU A 60 4.18 -11.91 -4.54
N HIS A 61 3.20 -11.79 -5.42
CA HIS A 61 3.21 -10.79 -6.48
C HIS A 61 3.19 -9.37 -5.91
N ALA A 62 2.28 -9.07 -4.99
CA ALA A 62 2.17 -7.77 -4.33
C ALA A 62 3.48 -7.36 -3.65
N ARG A 63 4.12 -8.29 -2.92
CA ARG A 63 5.43 -8.06 -2.29
C ARG A 63 6.49 -7.64 -3.30
N ARG A 64 6.60 -8.35 -4.44
CA ARG A 64 7.57 -8.01 -5.50
C ARG A 64 7.27 -6.64 -6.12
N THR A 65 6.00 -6.34 -6.36
CA THR A 65 5.57 -5.05 -6.93
C THR A 65 5.90 -3.89 -5.99
N ILE A 66 5.64 -4.02 -4.69
CA ILE A 66 5.94 -2.96 -3.71
C ILE A 66 7.46 -2.72 -3.62
N VAL A 67 8.27 -3.77 -3.59
CA VAL A 67 9.75 -3.66 -3.60
C VAL A 67 10.24 -3.00 -4.89
N PHE A 68 9.68 -3.39 -6.04
CA PHE A 68 10.01 -2.78 -7.33
C PHE A 68 9.70 -1.28 -7.34
N LEU A 69 8.52 -0.88 -6.86
CA LEU A 69 8.11 0.52 -6.77
C LEU A 69 9.05 1.33 -5.86
N GLY A 70 9.45 0.75 -4.72
CA GLY A 70 10.42 1.38 -3.81
C GLY A 70 11.79 1.60 -4.46
N ASN A 71 12.28 0.62 -5.22
CA ASN A 71 13.58 0.70 -5.89
C ASN A 71 13.57 1.69 -7.08
N HIS A 72 12.48 1.73 -7.85
CA HIS A 72 12.34 2.62 -9.01
C HIS A 72 12.24 4.10 -8.59
N GLU A 73 11.54 4.37 -7.49
CA GLU A 73 11.46 5.71 -6.89
C GLU A 73 12.82 6.20 -6.37
N LEU A 74 13.63 5.32 -5.78
CA LEU A 74 14.98 5.65 -5.32
C LEU A 74 15.92 5.98 -6.49
N GLN A 75 15.83 5.24 -7.61
CA GLN A 75 16.64 5.53 -8.81
C GLN A 75 16.25 6.85 -9.48
N THR A 76 14.95 7.19 -9.48
CA THR A 76 14.47 8.45 -10.07
C THR A 76 14.90 9.68 -9.26
N GLN A 77 15.11 9.53 -7.94
CA GLN A 77 15.62 10.61 -7.08
C GLN A 77 17.13 10.88 -7.24
N GLU A 78 17.92 9.92 -7.71
CA GLU A 78 19.35 10.12 -7.97
C GLU A 78 19.63 10.84 -9.30
N THR A 79 18.70 10.81 -10.26
CA THR A 79 18.88 11.43 -11.59
C THR A 79 18.46 12.90 -11.67
N VAL A 80 17.88 13.45 -10.58
CA VAL A 80 17.44 14.86 -10.48
C VAL A 80 18.24 15.61 -9.40
N ARG A 81 19.51 15.26 -9.23
CA ARG A 81 20.51 16.04 -8.46
C ARG A 81 21.64 16.48 -9.36
#